data_AF-A0A838QZE5-F1
#
_entry.id   AF-A0A838QZE5-F1
#
_cell.length_a   1.000
_cell.length_b   1.000
_cell.length_c   1.000
_cell.angle_alpha   90.00
_cell.angle_beta   90.00
_cell.angle_gamma   90.00
#
_symmetry.space_group_name_H-M   'P 1'
#
loop_
_entity.id
_entity.type
_entity.pdbx_description
1 polymer ?
#
loop_
_entity_poly.entity_id
_entity_poly.type
_entity_poly.pdbx_seq_one_letter_code
_entity_poly.pdbx_strand_id
1 'polypeptide(L)'
;MSEHNGRTAGVGPGRVLGRSVSHLGSDIITLVELQTALFQVDLRDWSRGMVKAAIALVAALAFLLASTPILFISLGYFINEATDLSLSLSMLIAAGVGLLVAGICAAVGVWMLKRDQSVFHRFKGELKQNVNWLKQVLKNPSEADSARVS
;
A
#
# COMPACT_ATOMS: atom_id res chain seq x y z
N MET A 1 78.11 -10.63 -8.34
CA MET A 1 77.16 -11.50 -9.06
C MET A 1 76.47 -12.39 -8.02
N SER A 2 75.29 -11.99 -7.56
CA SER A 2 74.36 -12.80 -6.74
C SER A 2 73.05 -12.03 -6.68
N GLU A 3 72.12 -12.42 -7.55
CA GLU A 3 70.77 -11.87 -7.63
C GLU A 3 69.93 -12.41 -6.47
N HIS A 4 69.41 -11.52 -5.63
CA HIS A 4 68.41 -11.87 -4.63
C HIS A 4 67.02 -11.84 -5.28
N ASN A 5 66.55 -13.03 -5.64
CA ASN A 5 65.27 -13.31 -6.25
C ASN A 5 64.12 -13.04 -5.25
N GLY A 6 63.42 -11.92 -5.42
CA GLY A 6 62.21 -11.58 -4.68
C GLY A 6 61.01 -12.40 -5.17
N ARG A 7 60.72 -13.51 -4.48
CA ARG A 7 59.46 -14.26 -4.65
C ARG A 7 58.30 -13.51 -3.99
N THR A 8 57.62 -12.63 -4.73
CA THR A 8 56.25 -12.24 -4.40
C THR A 8 55.34 -13.44 -4.70
N ALA A 9 55.05 -14.23 -3.67
CA ALA A 9 54.02 -15.26 -3.74
C ALA A 9 52.70 -14.59 -4.14
N GLY A 10 52.23 -14.91 -5.35
CA GLY A 10 50.99 -14.39 -5.91
C GLY A 10 49.80 -14.79 -5.04
N VAL A 11 49.32 -13.83 -4.25
CA VAL A 11 47.98 -13.91 -3.67
C VAL A 11 47.02 -13.75 -4.84
N GLY A 12 46.49 -14.87 -5.33
CA GLY A 12 45.59 -14.90 -6.48
C GLY A 12 44.41 -13.91 -6.31
N PRO A 13 44.13 -13.05 -7.31
CA PRO A 13 43.09 -12.01 -7.25
C PRO A 13 41.72 -12.51 -6.77
N GLY A 14 41.37 -13.76 -7.09
CA GLY A 14 40.10 -14.37 -6.70
C GLY A 14 39.90 -14.57 -5.19
N ARG A 15 40.98 -14.69 -4.39
CA ARG A 15 40.87 -14.86 -2.93
C ARG A 15 40.65 -13.55 -2.17
N VAL A 16 41.06 -12.43 -2.76
CA VAL A 16 40.92 -11.08 -2.18
C VAL A 16 39.53 -10.51 -2.51
N LEU A 17 39.03 -10.79 -3.73
CA LEU A 17 37.68 -10.43 -4.15
C LEU A 17 36.60 -11.20 -3.36
N GLY A 18 36.78 -12.51 -3.17
CA GLY A 18 35.84 -13.32 -2.37
C GLY A 18 35.74 -12.90 -0.89
N ARG A 19 36.82 -12.33 -0.32
CA ARG A 19 36.82 -11.83 1.06
C ARG A 19 36.13 -10.46 1.17
N SER A 20 36.23 -9.62 0.15
CA SER A 20 35.57 -8.31 0.08
C SER A 20 34.06 -8.45 -0.08
N VAL A 21 33.60 -9.38 -0.93
CA VAL A 21 32.17 -9.71 -1.07
C VAL A 21 31.59 -10.30 0.22
N SER A 22 32.35 -11.12 0.95
CA SER A 22 31.93 -11.65 2.25
C SER A 22 31.79 -10.57 3.32
N HIS A 23 32.64 -9.55 3.33
CA HIS A 23 32.56 -8.44 4.28
C HIS A 23 31.39 -7.50 3.95
N LEU A 24 31.21 -7.18 2.65
CA LEU A 24 30.09 -6.38 2.18
C LEU A 24 28.73 -7.05 2.42
N GLY A 25 28.65 -8.39 2.26
CA GLY A 25 27.45 -9.14 2.59
C GLY A 25 27.08 -9.06 4.08
N SER A 26 28.08 -9.10 4.96
CA SER A 26 27.89 -8.92 6.41
C SER A 26 27.36 -7.52 6.72
N ASP A 27 27.96 -6.49 6.15
CA ASP A 27 27.56 -5.09 6.39
C ASP A 27 26.15 -4.80 5.85
N ILE A 28 25.77 -5.40 4.71
CA ILE A 28 24.41 -5.31 4.14
C ILE A 28 23.39 -6.01 5.04
N ILE A 29 23.71 -7.21 5.57
CA ILE A 29 22.81 -7.93 6.49
C ILE A 29 22.59 -7.11 7.76
N THR A 30 23.65 -6.54 8.32
CA THR A 30 23.55 -5.67 9.52
C THR A 30 22.73 -4.41 9.22
N LEU A 31 22.90 -3.77 8.07
CA LEU A 31 22.11 -2.60 7.66
C LEU A 31 20.62 -2.94 7.45
N VAL A 32 20.33 -4.11 6.85
CA VAL A 32 18.94 -4.59 6.68
C VAL A 32 18.32 -4.87 8.03
N GLU A 33 19.02 -5.50 8.96
CA GLU A 33 18.53 -5.79 10.30
C GLU A 33 18.18 -4.50 11.07
N LEU A 34 19.04 -3.49 10.95
CA LEU A 34 18.79 -2.15 11.48
C LEU A 34 17.60 -1.45 10.81
N GLN A 35 17.50 -1.48 9.47
CA GLN A 35 16.37 -0.86 8.76
C GLN A 35 15.05 -1.58 9.03
N THR A 36 15.09 -2.91 9.23
CA THR A 36 13.89 -3.69 9.58
C THR A 36 13.42 -3.35 10.99
N ALA A 37 14.34 -3.16 11.93
CA ALA A 37 14.01 -2.72 13.29
C ALA A 37 13.39 -1.31 13.29
N LEU A 38 13.93 -0.38 12.48
CA LEU A 38 13.36 0.96 12.31
C LEU A 38 11.96 0.90 11.69
N PHE A 39 11.80 0.12 10.62
CA PHE A 39 10.54 -0.08 9.92
C PHE A 39 9.46 -0.69 10.82
N GLN A 40 9.84 -1.60 11.72
CA GLN A 40 8.93 -2.20 12.68
C GLN A 40 8.41 -1.18 13.72
N VAL A 41 9.27 -0.25 14.15
CA VAL A 41 8.89 0.86 15.04
C VAL A 41 7.95 1.82 14.32
N ASP A 42 8.28 2.22 13.09
CA ASP A 42 7.45 3.10 12.27
C ASP A 42 6.07 2.48 11.98
N LEU A 43 6.02 1.18 11.65
CA LEU A 43 4.76 0.45 11.50
C LEU A 43 3.96 0.42 12.80
N ARG A 44 4.60 0.26 13.95
CA ARG A 44 3.93 0.23 15.26
C ARG A 44 3.33 1.60 15.61
N ASP A 45 4.06 2.66 15.35
CA ASP A 45 3.59 4.02 15.62
C ASP A 45 2.52 4.45 14.62
N TRP A 46 2.67 4.08 13.34
CA TRP A 46 1.64 4.28 12.32
C TRP A 46 0.35 3.50 12.62
N SER A 47 0.47 2.22 12.98
CA SER A 47 -0.69 1.37 13.29
C SER A 47 -1.45 1.86 14.53
N ARG A 48 -0.76 2.37 15.56
CA ARG A 48 -1.41 3.00 16.72
C ARG A 48 -2.25 4.22 16.35
N GLY A 49 -1.76 5.05 15.41
CA GLY A 49 -2.52 6.17 14.85
C GLY A 49 -3.70 5.71 14.00
N MET A 50 -3.50 4.71 13.15
CA MET A 50 -4.53 4.16 12.27
C MET A 50 -5.64 3.43 13.02
N VAL A 51 -5.36 2.71 14.10
CA VAL A 51 -6.40 1.96 14.83
C VAL A 51 -7.45 2.92 15.38
N LYS A 52 -7.05 4.06 15.94
CA LYS A 52 -8.00 5.08 16.42
C LYS A 52 -8.82 5.66 15.27
N ALA A 53 -8.18 6.00 14.16
CA ALA A 53 -8.87 6.50 12.97
C ALA A 53 -9.83 5.46 12.37
N ALA A 54 -9.43 4.18 12.32
CA ALA A 54 -10.25 3.09 11.82
C ALA A 54 -11.47 2.85 12.71
N ILE A 55 -11.30 2.84 14.04
CA ILE A 55 -12.42 2.73 14.99
C ILE A 55 -13.39 3.90 14.81
N ALA A 56 -12.88 5.13 14.72
CA ALA A 56 -13.72 6.32 14.49
C ALA A 56 -14.49 6.24 13.17
N LEU A 57 -13.84 5.79 12.08
CA LEU A 57 -14.49 5.59 10.78
C LEU A 57 -15.56 4.50 10.83
N VAL A 58 -15.27 3.36 11.46
CA VAL A 58 -16.24 2.27 11.61
C VAL A 58 -17.44 2.74 12.44
N ALA A 59 -17.20 3.45 13.55
CA ALA A 59 -18.26 4.01 14.36
C ALA A 59 -19.11 5.02 13.56
N ALA A 60 -18.48 5.95 12.84
CA ALA A 60 -19.17 6.91 11.99
C ALA A 60 -20.01 6.22 10.90
N LEU A 61 -19.47 5.17 10.27
CA LEU A 61 -20.20 4.38 9.28
C LEU A 61 -21.40 3.66 9.91
N ALA A 62 -21.23 3.08 11.09
CA ALA A 62 -22.30 2.42 11.82
C ALA A 62 -23.42 3.40 12.20
N PHE A 63 -23.07 4.59 12.71
CA PHE A 63 -24.05 5.64 13.01
C PHE A 63 -24.77 6.13 11.76
N LEU A 64 -24.05 6.37 10.66
CA LEU A 64 -24.66 6.74 9.38
C LEU A 64 -25.65 5.68 8.89
N LEU A 65 -25.27 4.41 8.89
CA LEU A 65 -26.13 3.31 8.47
C LEU A 65 -27.35 3.17 9.38
N ALA A 66 -27.19 3.34 10.69
CA ALA A 66 -28.29 3.28 11.66
C ALA A 66 -29.24 4.48 11.55
N SER A 67 -28.73 5.68 11.28
CA SER A 67 -29.55 6.90 11.16
C SER A 67 -30.29 6.99 9.83
N THR A 68 -29.75 6.39 8.76
CA THR A 68 -30.31 6.43 7.40
C THR A 68 -31.78 6.00 7.33
N PRO A 69 -32.21 4.83 7.86
CA PRO A 69 -33.62 4.44 7.81
C PRO A 69 -34.52 5.39 8.62
N ILE A 70 -34.04 5.91 9.76
CA ILE A 70 -34.78 6.87 10.58
C ILE A 70 -35.01 8.18 9.80
N LEU A 71 -33.99 8.66 9.08
CA LEU A 71 -34.11 9.83 8.21
C LEU A 71 -35.13 9.63 7.10
N PHE A 72 -35.15 8.46 6.45
CA PHE A 72 -36.15 8.18 5.39
C PHE A 72 -37.57 8.09 5.94
N ILE A 73 -37.75 7.46 7.09
CA ILE A 73 -39.05 7.41 7.77
C ILE A 73 -39.51 8.82 8.12
N SER A 74 -38.63 9.63 8.74
CA SER A 74 -38.93 11.02 9.09
C SER A 74 -39.27 11.86 7.86
N LEU A 75 -38.56 11.69 6.75
CA LEU A 75 -38.85 12.36 5.48
C LEU A 75 -40.23 11.95 4.93
N GLY A 76 -40.57 10.66 5.00
CA GLY A 76 -41.88 10.16 4.57
C GLY A 76 -43.02 10.76 5.39
N TYR A 77 -42.86 10.85 6.72
CA TYR A 77 -43.83 11.52 7.59
C TYR A 77 -43.92 13.03 7.29
N PHE A 78 -42.78 13.69 7.10
CA PHE A 78 -42.75 15.12 6.78
C PHE A 78 -43.49 15.43 5.47
N ILE A 79 -43.30 14.61 4.43
CA ILE A 79 -44.03 14.77 3.17
C ILE A 79 -45.53 14.56 3.40
N ASN A 80 -45.92 13.50 4.13
CA ASN A 80 -47.32 13.20 4.42
C ASN A 80 -48.02 14.38 5.12
N GLU A 81 -47.37 14.98 6.13
CA GLU A 81 -47.92 16.11 6.88
C GLU A 81 -47.95 17.41 6.05
N ALA A 82 -46.96 17.63 5.18
CA ALA A 82 -46.87 18.86 4.39
C ALA A 82 -47.76 18.90 3.14
N THR A 83 -48.25 17.76 2.64
CA THR A 83 -48.87 17.68 1.30
C THR A 83 -50.23 16.97 1.26
N ASP A 84 -50.80 16.56 2.40
CA ASP A 84 -52.04 15.75 2.48
C ASP A 84 -52.00 14.45 1.63
N LEU A 85 -50.82 14.07 1.15
CA LEU A 85 -50.59 12.84 0.40
C LEU A 85 -50.78 11.63 1.31
N SER A 86 -51.25 10.51 0.78
CA SER A 86 -51.33 9.27 1.56
C SER A 86 -49.93 8.88 2.09
N LEU A 87 -49.89 8.27 3.28
CA LEU A 87 -48.64 7.82 3.90
C LEU A 87 -47.82 6.92 2.97
N SER A 88 -48.51 6.05 2.22
CA SER A 88 -47.90 5.16 1.23
C SER A 88 -47.18 5.92 0.11
N LEU A 89 -47.81 6.95 -0.47
CA LEU A 89 -47.18 7.76 -1.52
C LEU A 89 -45.99 8.56 -0.97
N SER A 90 -46.12 9.10 0.23
CA SER A 90 -45.08 9.88 0.88
C SER A 90 -43.83 9.05 1.18
N MET A 91 -44.02 7.82 1.67
CA MET A 91 -42.93 6.85 1.88
C MET A 91 -42.29 6.40 0.56
N LEU A 92 -43.09 6.24 -0.50
CA LEU A 92 -42.58 5.87 -1.83
C LEU A 92 -41.71 6.98 -2.43
N ILE A 93 -42.11 8.25 -2.25
CA ILE A 93 -41.30 9.40 -2.64
C ILE A 93 -39.99 9.42 -1.84
N ALA A 94 -40.05 9.28 -0.51
CA ALA A 94 -38.85 9.23 0.33
C ALA A 94 -37.88 8.11 -0.07
N ALA A 95 -38.40 6.91 -0.37
CA ALA A 95 -37.61 5.80 -0.89
C ALA A 95 -37.01 6.10 -2.27
N GLY A 96 -37.77 6.76 -3.16
CA GLY A 96 -37.30 7.21 -4.47
C GLY A 96 -36.13 8.20 -4.36
N VAL A 97 -36.22 9.18 -3.45
CA VAL A 97 -35.09 10.09 -3.16
C VAL A 97 -33.87 9.31 -2.68
N GLY A 98 -34.07 8.32 -1.80
CA GLY A 98 -32.98 7.48 -1.32
C GLY A 98 -32.28 6.68 -2.42
N LEU A 99 -33.06 6.08 -3.33
CA LEU A 99 -32.53 5.37 -4.49
C LEU A 99 -31.75 6.30 -5.42
N LEU A 100 -32.23 7.54 -5.64
CA LEU A 100 -31.51 8.52 -6.46
C LEU A 100 -30.16 8.89 -5.84
N VAL A 101 -30.13 9.20 -4.53
CA VAL A 101 -28.89 9.52 -3.82
C VAL A 101 -27.93 8.33 -3.84
N ALA A 102 -28.41 7.12 -3.56
CA ALA A 102 -27.61 5.91 -3.61
C ALA A 102 -27.04 5.65 -5.02
N GLY A 103 -27.84 5.86 -6.06
CA GLY A 103 -27.42 5.75 -7.46
C GLY A 103 -26.32 6.75 -7.82
N ILE A 104 -26.43 8.00 -7.39
CA ILE A 104 -25.40 9.04 -7.60
C ILE A 104 -24.10 8.65 -6.87
N CYS A 105 -24.18 8.26 -5.61
CA CYS A 105 -23.01 7.84 -4.82
C CYS A 105 -22.31 6.63 -5.48
N ALA A 106 -23.09 5.64 -5.93
CA ALA A 106 -22.54 4.48 -6.63
C ALA A 106 -21.87 4.87 -7.96
N ALA A 107 -22.50 5.76 -8.74
CA ALA A 107 -21.94 6.25 -10.00
C ALA A 107 -20.63 7.00 -9.79
N VAL A 108 -20.56 7.89 -8.79
CA VAL A 108 -19.33 8.61 -8.43
C VAL A 108 -18.25 7.65 -7.97
N GLY A 109 -18.59 6.67 -7.11
CA GLY A 109 -17.64 5.66 -6.64
C GLY A 109 -17.05 4.84 -7.79
N VAL A 110 -17.88 4.38 -8.73
CA VAL A 110 -17.43 3.67 -9.93
C VAL A 110 -16.58 4.57 -10.83
N TRP A 111 -16.94 5.85 -10.97
CA TRP A 111 -16.18 6.80 -11.78
C TRP A 111 -14.78 7.05 -11.21
N MET A 112 -14.67 7.23 -9.89
CA MET A 112 -13.38 7.38 -9.20
C MET A 112 -12.53 6.11 -9.35
N LEU A 113 -13.13 4.94 -9.15
CA LEU A 113 -12.42 3.67 -9.26
C LEU A 113 -11.92 3.40 -10.69
N LYS A 114 -12.70 3.80 -11.71
CA LYS A 114 -12.30 3.73 -13.12
C LYS A 114 -11.17 4.70 -13.44
N ARG A 115 -11.15 5.89 -12.84
CA ARG A 115 -10.11 6.91 -13.03
C ARG A 115 -8.74 6.46 -12.49
N ASP A 116 -8.73 5.78 -11.34
CA ASP A 116 -7.48 5.37 -10.66
C ASP A 116 -6.93 4.01 -11.13
N GLN A 117 -7.54 3.35 -12.10
CA GLN A 117 -7.00 2.12 -12.70
C GLN A 117 -5.58 2.31 -13.29
N SER A 118 -5.25 3.53 -13.74
CA SER A 118 -3.92 3.89 -14.24
C SER A 118 -2.83 3.77 -13.17
N VAL A 119 -3.18 4.10 -11.92
CA VAL A 119 -2.28 4.03 -10.76
C VAL A 119 -2.00 2.57 -10.40
N PHE A 120 -3.04 1.73 -10.38
CA PHE A 120 -2.90 0.30 -10.09
C PHE A 120 -2.11 -0.46 -11.16
N HIS A 121 -2.22 -0.05 -12.44
CA HIS A 121 -1.47 -0.64 -13.53
C HIS A 121 0.03 -0.33 -13.45
N ARG A 122 0.39 0.91 -13.08
CA ARG A 122 1.79 1.31 -12.82
C ARG A 122 2.38 0.55 -11.63
N PHE A 123 1.66 0.49 -10.51
CA PHE A 123 2.11 -0.25 -9.32
C PHE A 123 2.36 -1.73 -9.59
N LYS A 124 1.48 -2.40 -10.35
CA LYS A 124 1.69 -3.81 -10.72
C LYS A 124 2.91 -4.01 -11.61
N GLY A 125 3.17 -3.08 -12.53
CA GLY A 125 4.35 -3.09 -13.39
C GLY A 125 5.64 -2.97 -12.58
N GLU A 126 5.71 -1.97 -11.72
CA GLU A 126 6.87 -1.70 -10.85
C GLU A 126 7.11 -2.85 -9.85
N LEU A 127 6.06 -3.37 -9.21
CA LEU A 127 6.20 -4.49 -8.26
C LEU A 127 6.71 -5.75 -8.96
N LYS A 128 6.21 -6.07 -10.15
CA LYS A 128 6.66 -7.22 -10.94
C LYS A 128 8.12 -7.05 -11.38
N GLN A 129 8.52 -5.84 -11.76
CA GLN A 129 9.90 -5.52 -12.12
C GLN A 129 10.84 -5.64 -10.91
N ASN A 130 10.45 -5.07 -9.76
CA ASN A 130 11.22 -5.12 -8.51
C ASN A 130 11.42 -6.56 -8.02
N VAL A 131 10.37 -7.41 -8.09
CA VAL A 131 10.47 -8.83 -7.73
C VAL A 131 11.35 -9.60 -8.69
N ASN A 132 11.28 -9.31 -9.99
CA ASN A 132 12.14 -9.97 -10.98
C ASN A 132 13.61 -9.55 -10.83
N TRP A 133 13.89 -8.28 -10.57
CA TRP A 133 15.22 -7.79 -10.23
C TRP A 133 15.74 -8.48 -8.96
N LEU A 134 14.94 -8.55 -7.90
CA LEU A 134 15.34 -9.22 -6.66
C LEU A 134 15.67 -10.70 -6.87
N LYS A 135 14.88 -11.40 -7.70
CA LYS A 135 15.16 -12.80 -8.09
C LYS A 135 16.46 -12.93 -8.89
N GLN A 136 16.77 -11.98 -9.78
CA GLN A 136 17.99 -11.99 -10.58
C GLN A 136 19.23 -11.73 -9.70
N VAL A 137 19.17 -10.75 -8.80
CA VAL A 137 20.24 -10.43 -7.85
C VAL A 137 20.53 -11.63 -6.92
N LEU A 138 19.49 -12.33 -6.46
CA LEU A 138 19.65 -13.52 -5.63
C LEU A 138 20.21 -14.72 -6.40
N LYS A 139 19.93 -14.83 -7.71
CA LYS A 139 20.41 -15.92 -8.55
C LYS A 139 21.85 -15.69 -9.03
N ASN A 140 22.22 -14.43 -9.32
CA ASN A 140 23.50 -14.01 -9.84
C ASN A 140 24.06 -12.81 -9.04
N PRO A 141 24.69 -13.03 -7.87
CA PRO A 141 25.20 -11.94 -7.03
C PRO A 141 26.31 -11.10 -7.70
N SER A 142 26.89 -11.51 -8.83
CA SER A 142 27.90 -10.72 -9.56
C SER A 142 27.31 -9.65 -10.51
N GLU A 143 25.99 -9.61 -10.76
CA GLU A 143 25.36 -8.58 -11.61
C GLU A 143 25.05 -7.28 -10.83
N ALA A 144 24.94 -7.35 -9.51
CA ALA A 144 24.70 -6.18 -8.65
C ALA A 144 25.89 -5.20 -8.63
N ASP A 145 27.10 -5.67 -8.93
CA ASP A 145 28.34 -4.87 -8.95
C ASP A 145 28.48 -4.07 -10.26
N SER A 146 28.00 -4.62 -11.38
CA SER A 146 28.09 -3.99 -12.71
C SER A 146 27.08 -2.86 -12.94
N ALA A 147 25.93 -2.87 -12.23
CA ALA A 147 24.85 -1.89 -12.40
C ALA A 147 24.99 -0.61 -11.57
N ARG A 148 25.97 -0.55 -10.64
CA ARG A 148 26.29 0.67 -9.86
C ARG A 148 27.40 1.53 -10.48
N VAL A 149 28.04 1.05 -11.55
CA VAL A 149 29.23 1.69 -12.18
C VAL A 149 28.90 2.34 -13.54
N SER A 150 27.65 2.27 -14.00
CA SER A 150 27.12 2.98 -15.18
C SER A 150 26.12 4.05 -14.79
#